data_AF-A0A7R9ZI28-F1
#
_entry.id   AF-A0A7R9ZI28-F1
#
_cell.length_a   1.000
_cell.length_b   1.000
_cell.length_c   1.000
_cell.angle_alpha   90.00
_cell.angle_beta   90.00
_cell.angle_gamma   90.00
#
_symmetry.space_group_name_H-M   'P 1'
#
loop_
_entity.id
_entity.type
_entity.pdbx_description
1 polymer ?
#
loop_
_entity_poly.entity_id
_entity_poly.type
_entity_poly.pdbx_seq_one_letter_code
_entity_poly.pdbx_strand_id
1 'polypeptide(L)'
;EMFGNVVLGLPRSSFEERIDDVKHEAGYYEDSELQVDDLKEVVRRFKAVYEENDTEFPQDAYDQLRLAVGAVFDGWMGDRAIKYREVENIRGLLGTAVNVQAMVFGNMGDTSGTGVCFTRDPNNGENELFGEFLVNAQGEDVVAGIRTPRPISELQDAMPDVYAEFKSNTDILEKHYGDMQDVEFTIQEGKLYMLQTRTGKRGGEAAVKIAVDLVEEGLATTDEAVGKVLPEHLDQLLHPRFADVESASYKEAVVARGLPASPGAAVGRLAFTNEKVVENEKHG
;
A
#
# COMPACT_ATOMS: atom_id res chain seq x y z
N GLU A 1 -16.20 3.36 11.09
CA GLU A 1 -15.07 4.24 10.76
C GLU A 1 -14.97 4.55 9.27
N MET A 2 -14.47 3.62 8.43
CA MET A 2 -14.10 3.90 7.03
C MET A 2 -15.16 4.62 6.20
N PHE A 3 -16.42 4.14 6.22
CA PHE A 3 -17.51 4.82 5.52
C PHE A 3 -17.69 6.27 6.00
N GLY A 4 -17.68 6.50 7.31
CA GLY A 4 -17.85 7.82 7.90
C GLY A 4 -16.70 8.75 7.55
N ASN A 5 -15.47 8.25 7.57
CA ASN A 5 -14.30 9.05 7.22
C ASN A 5 -14.22 9.37 5.72
N VAL A 6 -14.25 8.34 4.87
CA VAL A 6 -14.01 8.48 3.43
C VAL A 6 -15.22 9.08 2.71
N VAL A 7 -16.43 8.68 3.07
CA VAL A 7 -17.66 9.08 2.34
C VAL A 7 -18.30 10.33 2.93
N LEU A 8 -18.27 10.48 4.26
CA LEU A 8 -18.94 11.60 4.93
C LEU A 8 -17.96 12.65 5.49
N GLY A 9 -16.65 12.43 5.37
CA GLY A 9 -15.64 13.37 5.83
C GLY A 9 -15.50 13.48 7.36
N LEU A 10 -16.04 12.51 8.11
CA LEU A 10 -15.92 12.50 9.57
C LEU A 10 -14.46 12.26 9.99
N PRO A 11 -13.91 12.97 10.99
CA PRO A 11 -12.53 12.80 11.39
C PRO A 11 -12.23 11.36 11.84
N ARG A 12 -11.19 10.75 11.27
CA ARG A 12 -10.75 9.39 11.65
C ARG A 12 -10.42 9.30 13.15
N SER A 13 -9.77 10.33 13.68
CA SER A 13 -9.40 10.44 15.10
C SER A 13 -10.59 10.26 16.05
N SER A 14 -11.79 10.68 15.65
CA SER A 14 -12.99 10.51 16.46
C SER A 14 -13.40 9.04 16.59
N PHE A 15 -13.09 8.20 15.59
CA PHE A 15 -13.32 6.76 15.68
C PHE A 15 -12.20 6.06 16.44
N GLU A 16 -10.94 6.43 16.17
CA GLU A 16 -9.76 5.89 16.88
C GLU A 16 -9.89 6.09 18.39
N GLU A 17 -10.30 7.26 18.86
CA GLU A 17 -10.56 7.52 20.27
C GLU A 17 -11.61 6.56 20.86
N ARG A 18 -12.70 6.25 20.13
CA ARG A 18 -13.75 5.36 20.63
C ARG A 18 -13.29 3.92 20.78
N ILE A 19 -12.48 3.40 19.85
CA ILE A 19 -11.97 2.03 19.95
C ILE A 19 -10.89 1.92 21.02
N ASP A 20 -10.04 2.95 21.16
CA ASP A 20 -9.04 3.04 22.23
C ASP A 20 -9.70 3.09 23.62
N ASP A 21 -10.78 3.83 23.80
CA ASP A 21 -11.53 3.85 25.06
C ASP A 21 -12.04 2.45 25.43
N VAL A 22 -12.62 1.72 24.48
CA VAL A 22 -13.13 0.35 24.73
C VAL A 22 -11.98 -0.61 25.08
N LYS A 23 -10.85 -0.52 24.37
CA LYS A 23 -9.65 -1.31 24.70
C LYS A 23 -9.15 -1.02 26.11
N HIS A 24 -9.01 0.26 26.46
CA HIS A 24 -8.54 0.66 27.78
C HIS A 24 -9.50 0.22 28.90
N GLU A 25 -10.81 0.31 28.69
CA GLU A 25 -11.83 -0.17 29.63
C GLU A 25 -11.77 -1.68 29.83
N ALA A 26 -11.47 -2.44 28.77
CA ALA A 26 -11.34 -3.89 28.81
C ALA A 26 -9.94 -4.40 29.21
N GLY A 27 -8.94 -3.52 29.27
CA GLY A 27 -7.57 -3.84 29.64
C GLY A 27 -6.73 -4.45 28.50
N TYR A 28 -7.10 -4.18 27.26
CA TYR A 28 -6.37 -4.62 26.05
C TYR A 28 -5.39 -3.56 25.55
N TYR A 29 -4.39 -4.01 24.81
CA TYR A 29 -3.42 -3.16 24.13
C TYR A 29 -3.61 -3.19 22.60
N GLU A 30 -4.03 -4.32 22.03
CA GLU A 30 -4.24 -4.50 20.60
C GLU A 30 -5.72 -4.68 20.23
N ASP A 31 -6.11 -4.21 19.05
CA ASP A 31 -7.48 -4.39 18.51
C ASP A 31 -7.84 -5.87 18.32
N SER A 32 -6.83 -6.72 18.11
CA SER A 32 -6.96 -8.17 17.93
C SER A 32 -7.45 -8.89 19.20
N GLU A 33 -7.31 -8.25 20.37
CA GLU A 33 -7.72 -8.81 21.67
C GLU A 33 -9.21 -8.56 21.98
N LEU A 34 -9.85 -7.64 21.25
CA LEU A 34 -11.26 -7.30 21.44
C LEU A 34 -12.16 -8.51 21.20
N GLN A 35 -13.00 -8.82 22.19
CA GLN A 35 -13.98 -9.88 22.09
C GLN A 35 -15.25 -9.40 21.37
N VAL A 36 -16.12 -10.34 21.03
CA VAL A 36 -17.37 -10.06 20.29
C VAL A 36 -18.23 -9.00 20.98
N ASP A 37 -18.32 -9.02 22.31
CA ASP A 37 -19.13 -8.03 23.03
C ASP A 37 -18.45 -6.65 23.08
N ASP A 38 -17.11 -6.60 23.12
CA ASP A 38 -16.36 -5.36 23.00
C ASP A 38 -16.56 -4.74 21.60
N LEU A 39 -16.52 -5.56 20.55
CA LEU A 39 -16.79 -5.12 19.17
C LEU A 39 -18.21 -4.56 19.01
N LYS A 40 -19.22 -5.14 19.67
CA LYS A 40 -20.59 -4.58 19.67
C LYS A 40 -20.62 -3.20 20.32
N GLU A 41 -19.86 -3.02 21.40
CA GLU A 41 -19.74 -1.71 22.06
C GLU A 41 -19.00 -0.70 21.20
N VAL A 42 -17.91 -1.10 20.52
CA VAL A 42 -17.22 -0.27 19.52
C VAL A 42 -18.20 0.17 18.43
N VAL A 43 -19.01 -0.73 17.87
CA VAL A 43 -20.02 -0.38 16.85
C VAL A 43 -21.04 0.63 17.39
N ARG A 44 -21.46 0.48 18.65
CA ARG A 44 -22.37 1.44 19.29
C ARG A 44 -21.73 2.83 19.41
N ARG A 45 -20.48 2.91 19.89
CA ARG A 45 -19.74 4.18 20.00
C ARG A 45 -19.42 4.80 18.65
N PHE A 46 -19.11 3.98 17.64
CA PHE A 46 -18.90 4.44 16.27
C PHE A 46 -20.17 5.06 15.68
N LYS A 47 -21.37 4.51 15.95
CA LYS A 47 -22.63 5.13 15.52
C LYS A 47 -22.88 6.47 16.19
N ALA A 48 -22.52 6.60 17.48
CA ALA A 48 -22.62 7.87 18.19
C ALA A 48 -21.78 8.98 17.55
N VAL A 49 -20.61 8.66 16.96
CA VAL A 49 -19.80 9.65 16.22
C VAL A 49 -20.58 10.26 15.03
N TYR A 50 -21.44 9.49 14.36
CA TYR A 50 -22.29 10.04 13.30
C TYR A 50 -23.31 11.01 13.90
N GLU A 51 -24.00 10.61 14.96
CA GLU A 51 -25.04 11.40 15.62
C GLU A 51 -24.49 12.72 16.19
N GLU A 52 -23.28 12.68 16.76
CA GLU A 52 -22.53 13.85 17.25
C GLU A 52 -22.18 14.86 16.15
N ASN A 53 -22.20 14.42 14.89
CA ASN A 53 -21.95 15.25 13.69
C ASN A 53 -23.24 15.46 12.88
N ASP A 54 -24.41 15.45 13.54
CA ASP A 54 -25.73 15.70 12.96
C ASP A 54 -26.06 14.80 11.75
N THR A 55 -25.52 13.58 11.74
CA THR A 55 -25.68 12.61 10.66
C THR A 55 -26.05 11.23 11.23
N GLU A 56 -26.77 10.40 10.47
CA GLU A 56 -27.03 9.01 10.86
C GLU A 56 -26.27 8.05 9.95
N PHE A 57 -25.85 6.90 10.48
CA PHE A 57 -25.26 5.86 9.64
C PHE A 57 -26.34 5.23 8.74
N PRO A 58 -26.25 5.36 7.41
CA PRO A 58 -27.28 4.86 6.49
C PRO A 58 -27.42 3.35 6.61
N GLN A 59 -28.61 2.85 6.90
CA GLN A 59 -28.85 1.41 7.06
C GLN A 59 -29.07 0.70 5.72
N ASP A 60 -29.53 1.42 4.69
CA ASP A 60 -29.74 0.86 3.36
C ASP A 60 -28.43 0.73 2.60
N ALA A 61 -28.15 -0.48 2.08
CA ALA A 61 -26.92 -0.78 1.37
C ALA A 61 -26.80 -0.06 0.02
N TYR A 62 -27.92 0.24 -0.65
CA TYR A 62 -27.89 0.99 -1.90
C TYR A 62 -27.64 2.48 -1.67
N ASP A 63 -28.11 3.03 -0.55
CA ASP A 63 -27.77 4.39 -0.15
C ASP A 63 -26.29 4.51 0.20
N GLN A 64 -25.74 3.54 0.96
CA GLN A 64 -24.29 3.46 1.18
C GLN A 64 -23.51 3.41 -0.15
N LEU A 65 -23.94 2.56 -1.09
CA LEU A 65 -23.29 2.45 -2.40
C LEU A 65 -23.36 3.76 -3.20
N ARG A 66 -24.52 4.41 -3.25
CA ARG A 66 -24.69 5.70 -3.95
C ARG A 66 -23.79 6.78 -3.36
N LEU A 67 -23.76 6.89 -2.04
CA LEU A 67 -22.91 7.85 -1.33
C LEU A 67 -21.43 7.57 -1.58
N ALA A 68 -20.99 6.31 -1.51
CA ALA A 68 -19.61 5.93 -1.79
C ALA A 68 -19.19 6.26 -3.24
N VAL A 69 -20.05 5.98 -4.22
CA VAL A 69 -19.83 6.36 -5.64
C VAL A 69 -19.68 7.88 -5.77
N GLY A 70 -20.56 8.64 -5.13
CA GLY A 70 -20.49 10.11 -5.09
C GLY A 70 -19.16 10.61 -4.51
N ALA A 71 -18.76 10.08 -3.36
CA ALA A 71 -17.52 10.46 -2.69
C ALA A 71 -16.27 10.17 -3.53
N VAL A 72 -16.24 9.08 -4.32
CA VAL A 72 -15.13 8.82 -5.25
C VAL A 72 -15.05 9.88 -6.34
N PHE A 73 -16.19 10.30 -6.90
CA PHE A 73 -16.22 11.36 -7.90
C PHE A 73 -15.85 12.72 -7.31
N ASP A 74 -16.31 13.04 -6.10
CA ASP A 74 -15.93 14.27 -5.41
C ASP A 74 -14.43 14.28 -5.08
N GLY A 75 -13.88 13.12 -4.69
CA GLY A 75 -12.46 12.91 -4.43
C GLY A 75 -11.56 13.22 -5.64
N TRP A 76 -12.06 13.07 -6.87
CA TRP A 76 -11.34 13.50 -8.09
C TRP A 76 -11.02 14.99 -8.09
N MET A 77 -11.90 15.81 -7.51
CA MET A 77 -11.77 17.27 -7.42
C MET A 77 -11.18 17.74 -6.08
N GLY A 78 -10.75 16.83 -5.21
CA GLY A 78 -10.09 17.19 -3.96
C GLY A 78 -8.73 17.86 -4.18
N ASP A 79 -8.35 18.78 -3.29
CA ASP A 79 -7.13 19.59 -3.39
C ASP A 79 -5.86 18.74 -3.59
N ARG A 80 -5.76 17.62 -2.85
CA ARG A 80 -4.64 16.68 -2.99
C ARG A 80 -4.57 16.06 -4.38
N ALA A 81 -5.71 15.67 -4.96
CA ALA A 81 -5.78 15.06 -6.29
C ALA A 81 -5.48 16.10 -7.40
N ILE A 82 -6.00 17.32 -7.26
CA ILE A 82 -5.68 18.43 -8.15
C ILE A 82 -4.17 18.69 -8.10
N LYS A 83 -3.60 18.82 -6.90
CA LYS A 83 -2.18 19.11 -6.73
C LYS A 83 -1.29 18.00 -7.30
N TYR A 84 -1.68 16.74 -7.10
CA TYR A 84 -0.98 15.60 -7.68
C TYR A 84 -0.97 15.69 -9.21
N ARG A 85 -2.11 15.92 -9.85
CA ARG A 85 -2.17 16.11 -11.31
C ARG A 85 -1.36 17.30 -11.79
N GLU A 86 -1.28 18.38 -11.02
CA GLU A 86 -0.41 19.53 -11.35
C GLU A 86 1.06 19.14 -11.39
N VAL A 87 1.55 18.51 -10.31
CA VAL A 87 2.95 18.10 -10.12
C VAL A 87 3.37 17.04 -11.14
N GLU A 88 2.53 16.03 -11.35
CA GLU A 88 2.78 14.95 -12.32
C GLU A 88 2.43 15.35 -13.77
N ASN A 89 2.05 16.61 -14.00
CA ASN A 89 1.68 17.16 -15.30
C ASN A 89 0.60 16.34 -16.05
N ILE A 90 -0.35 15.75 -15.32
CA ILE A 90 -1.45 14.97 -15.88
C ILE A 90 -2.53 15.93 -16.38
N ARG A 91 -2.85 15.87 -17.68
CA ARG A 91 -3.82 16.78 -18.36
C ARG A 91 -4.77 15.98 -19.24
N GLY A 92 -5.97 16.53 -19.48
CA GLY A 92 -6.94 15.99 -20.44
C GLY A 92 -7.75 14.77 -19.96
N LEU A 93 -7.51 14.26 -18.74
CA LEU A 93 -8.34 13.20 -18.16
C LEU A 93 -9.73 13.73 -17.80
N LEU A 94 -10.76 12.94 -18.08
CA LEU A 94 -12.17 13.30 -17.85
C LEU A 94 -12.61 13.14 -16.39
N GLY A 95 -11.99 12.23 -15.64
CA GLY A 95 -12.44 11.84 -14.32
C GLY A 95 -11.76 10.58 -13.82
N THR A 96 -12.30 10.02 -12.74
CA THR A 96 -11.95 8.69 -12.21
C THR A 96 -13.10 7.70 -12.42
N ALA A 97 -12.78 6.42 -12.51
CA ALA A 97 -13.77 5.34 -12.50
C ALA A 97 -14.12 4.92 -11.06
N VAL A 98 -15.18 4.13 -10.91
CA VAL A 98 -15.55 3.46 -9.66
C VAL A 98 -15.65 1.96 -9.92
N ASN A 99 -14.89 1.17 -9.17
CA ASN A 99 -14.94 -0.29 -9.22
C ASN A 99 -15.77 -0.80 -8.05
N VAL A 100 -16.84 -1.56 -8.34
CA VAL A 100 -17.67 -2.22 -7.33
C VAL A 100 -17.41 -3.72 -7.45
N GLN A 101 -16.86 -4.32 -6.40
CA GLN A 101 -16.40 -5.71 -6.39
C GLN A 101 -17.07 -6.48 -5.26
N ALA A 102 -17.27 -7.78 -5.46
CA ALA A 102 -17.69 -8.67 -4.39
C ALA A 102 -16.57 -8.80 -3.35
N MET A 103 -16.92 -8.71 -2.07
CA MET A 103 -15.96 -8.80 -0.97
C MET A 103 -15.43 -10.22 -0.79
N VAL A 104 -14.16 -10.29 -0.45
CA VAL A 104 -13.48 -11.46 0.12
C VAL A 104 -12.75 -11.02 1.39
N PHE A 105 -12.59 -11.93 2.34
CA PHE A 105 -12.21 -11.59 3.72
C PHE A 105 -10.92 -12.29 4.13
N GLY A 106 -9.84 -11.52 4.25
CA GLY A 106 -8.55 -11.98 4.79
C GLY A 106 -8.52 -12.12 6.32
N ASN A 107 -9.58 -11.70 7.01
CA ASN A 107 -9.70 -11.64 8.47
C ASN A 107 -10.68 -12.68 9.05
N MET A 108 -10.79 -13.85 8.42
CA MET A 108 -11.62 -14.98 8.90
C MET A 108 -10.82 -16.03 9.68
N GLY A 109 -9.74 -15.62 10.36
CA GLY A 109 -8.86 -16.51 11.12
C GLY A 109 -7.56 -16.86 10.42
N ASP A 110 -6.85 -17.86 10.97
CA ASP A 110 -5.45 -18.13 10.64
C ASP A 110 -5.23 -18.75 9.25
N THR A 111 -6.29 -19.22 8.60
CA THR A 111 -6.29 -19.70 7.21
C THR A 111 -6.63 -18.61 6.20
N SER A 112 -6.74 -17.36 6.65
CA SER A 112 -7.06 -16.20 5.84
C SER A 112 -5.97 -15.15 5.96
N GLY A 113 -5.83 -14.30 4.95
CA GLY A 113 -4.84 -13.23 4.96
C GLY A 113 -4.96 -12.32 3.75
N THR A 114 -4.11 -11.31 3.69
CA THR A 114 -4.06 -10.35 2.59
C THR A 114 -2.62 -9.91 2.37
N GLY A 115 -2.28 -9.53 1.14
CA GLY A 115 -0.92 -9.11 0.84
C GLY A 115 -0.79 -8.30 -0.43
N VAL A 116 0.38 -7.68 -0.55
CA VAL A 116 0.81 -6.90 -1.71
C VAL A 116 2.18 -7.44 -2.13
N CYS A 117 2.37 -7.68 -3.42
CA CYS A 117 3.59 -8.27 -3.93
C CYS A 117 3.91 -7.82 -5.34
N PHE A 118 5.18 -7.52 -5.57
CA PHE A 118 5.79 -7.33 -6.86
C PHE A 118 6.33 -8.66 -7.39
N THR A 119 6.18 -8.91 -8.68
CA THR A 119 6.66 -10.16 -9.30
C THR A 119 8.19 -10.22 -9.43
N ARG A 120 8.86 -9.07 -9.35
CA ARG A 120 10.32 -8.90 -9.21
C ARG A 120 10.59 -7.83 -8.17
N ASP A 121 11.78 -7.83 -7.56
CA ASP A 121 12.15 -6.81 -6.56
C ASP A 121 12.18 -5.40 -7.20
N PRO A 122 11.35 -4.45 -6.72
CA PRO A 122 11.25 -3.12 -7.31
C PRO A 122 12.47 -2.22 -7.03
N ASN A 123 13.38 -2.64 -6.15
CA ASN A 123 14.57 -1.88 -5.74
C ASN A 123 15.80 -2.24 -6.57
N ASN A 124 16.07 -3.53 -6.73
CA ASN A 124 17.26 -4.04 -7.44
C ASN A 124 16.93 -4.72 -8.79
N GLY A 125 15.69 -5.16 -9.00
CA GLY A 125 15.24 -5.84 -10.22
C GLY A 125 15.42 -7.35 -10.24
N GLU A 126 15.83 -7.98 -9.12
CA GLU A 126 15.97 -9.45 -9.03
C GLU A 126 14.65 -10.16 -9.31
N ASN A 127 14.74 -11.29 -10.03
CA ASN A 127 13.58 -12.11 -10.40
C ASN A 127 13.14 -12.99 -9.22
N GLU A 128 12.62 -12.34 -8.19
CA GLU A 128 12.02 -12.95 -7.01
C GLU A 128 10.77 -12.18 -6.58
N LEU A 129 9.80 -12.91 -6.02
CA LEU A 129 8.61 -12.30 -5.44
C LEU A 129 9.01 -11.42 -4.26
N PHE A 130 8.76 -10.12 -4.37
CA PHE A 130 9.07 -9.14 -3.34
C PHE A 130 7.78 -8.54 -2.82
N GLY A 131 7.49 -8.71 -1.53
CA GLY A 131 6.23 -8.25 -0.99
C GLY A 131 6.00 -8.70 0.43
N GLU A 132 4.82 -8.37 0.92
CA GLU A 132 4.44 -8.53 2.31
C GLU A 132 3.01 -9.04 2.42
N PHE A 133 2.73 -9.79 3.48
CA PHE A 133 1.39 -10.27 3.78
C PHE A 133 1.11 -10.25 5.29
N LEU A 134 -0.17 -10.24 5.64
CA LEU A 134 -0.67 -10.39 7.00
C LEU A 134 -1.69 -11.53 7.06
N VAL A 135 -1.58 -12.36 8.10
CA VAL A 135 -2.55 -13.41 8.43
C VAL A 135 -3.66 -12.81 9.29
N ASN A 136 -4.90 -13.24 9.04
CA ASN A 136 -6.08 -12.79 9.75
C ASN A 136 -6.18 -11.25 9.77
N ALA A 137 -6.16 -10.63 8.58
CA ALA A 137 -6.09 -9.18 8.38
C ALA A 137 -6.84 -8.75 7.11
N GLN A 138 -7.17 -7.46 6.99
CA GLN A 138 -7.63 -6.86 5.73
C GLN A 138 -6.56 -5.93 5.14
N GLY A 139 -6.71 -5.58 3.86
CA GLY A 139 -5.73 -4.75 3.14
C GLY A 139 -5.44 -3.41 3.82
N GLU A 140 -6.40 -2.87 4.58
CA GLU A 140 -6.18 -1.67 5.39
C GLU A 140 -5.07 -1.85 6.43
N ASP A 141 -4.99 -3.01 7.08
CA ASP A 141 -3.99 -3.30 8.12
C ASP A 141 -2.57 -3.31 7.54
N VAL A 142 -2.43 -3.73 6.28
CA VAL A 142 -1.15 -3.72 5.54
C VAL A 142 -0.71 -2.28 5.26
N VAL A 143 -1.65 -1.39 4.91
CA VAL A 143 -1.36 0.02 4.59
C VAL A 143 -1.16 0.87 5.85
N ALA A 144 -1.92 0.58 6.91
CA ALA A 144 -1.87 1.35 8.16
C ALA A 144 -0.59 1.09 8.96
N GLY A 145 0.09 -0.05 8.75
CA GLY A 145 1.34 -0.38 9.44
C GLY A 145 1.17 -0.63 10.93
N ILE A 146 -0.06 -0.88 11.39
CA ILE A 146 -0.38 -1.18 12.80
C ILE A 146 0.18 -2.55 13.19
N ARG A 147 0.16 -3.49 12.25
CA ARG A 147 0.74 -4.84 12.42
C ARG A 147 1.97 -4.97 11.55
N THR A 148 3.02 -5.58 12.10
CA THR A 148 4.25 -5.86 11.35
C THR A 148 3.95 -6.87 10.24
N PRO A 149 4.08 -6.49 8.96
CA PRO A 149 3.91 -7.41 7.85
C PRO A 149 4.98 -8.51 7.86
N ARG A 150 4.64 -9.67 7.28
CA ARG A 150 5.58 -10.77 7.05
C ARG A 150 6.03 -10.77 5.59
N PRO A 151 7.32 -11.06 5.29
CA PRO A 151 7.79 -11.23 3.92
C PRO A 151 6.99 -12.29 3.16
N ILE A 152 6.69 -12.05 1.89
CA ILE A 152 5.91 -12.99 1.05
C ILE A 152 6.53 -14.38 0.94
N SER A 153 7.85 -14.50 1.10
CA SER A 153 8.56 -15.78 1.13
C SER A 153 8.07 -16.70 2.26
N GLU A 154 7.67 -16.14 3.40
CA GLU A 154 7.14 -16.92 4.53
C GLU A 154 5.74 -17.50 4.26
N LEU A 155 5.03 -17.02 3.23
CA LEU A 155 3.75 -17.60 2.81
C LEU A 155 3.94 -19.03 2.29
N GLN A 156 5.12 -19.34 1.73
CA GLN A 156 5.46 -20.69 1.28
C GLN A 156 5.41 -21.70 2.43
N ASP A 157 5.85 -21.31 3.63
CA ASP A 157 5.84 -22.17 4.80
C ASP A 157 4.45 -22.19 5.48
N ALA A 158 3.76 -21.05 5.50
CA ALA A 158 2.47 -20.91 6.16
C ALA A 158 1.32 -21.56 5.38
N MET A 159 1.28 -21.39 4.06
CA MET A 159 0.22 -21.86 3.16
C MET A 159 0.81 -22.28 1.79
N PRO A 160 1.52 -23.43 1.72
CA PRO A 160 2.30 -23.81 0.54
C PRO A 160 1.48 -23.93 -0.74
N ASP A 161 0.26 -24.49 -0.65
CA ASP A 161 -0.62 -24.65 -1.82
C ASP A 161 -1.07 -23.29 -2.38
N VAL A 162 -1.38 -22.34 -1.48
CA VAL A 162 -1.76 -20.98 -1.85
C VAL A 162 -0.58 -20.22 -2.44
N TYR A 163 0.62 -20.37 -1.88
CA TYR A 163 1.83 -19.76 -2.42
C TYR A 163 2.15 -20.30 -3.83
N ALA A 164 2.00 -21.60 -4.05
CA ALA A 164 2.21 -22.20 -5.36
C ALA A 164 1.20 -21.68 -6.40
N GLU A 165 -0.08 -21.57 -6.04
CA GLU A 165 -1.11 -20.96 -6.89
C GLU A 165 -0.81 -19.47 -7.16
N PHE A 166 -0.43 -18.72 -6.12
CA PHE A 166 -0.07 -17.30 -6.23
C PHE A 166 1.10 -17.09 -7.19
N LYS A 167 2.19 -17.85 -7.02
CA LYS A 167 3.34 -17.82 -7.91
C LYS A 167 2.96 -18.16 -9.36
N SER A 168 2.13 -19.18 -9.56
CA SER A 168 1.65 -19.51 -10.90
C SER A 168 0.85 -18.36 -11.52
N ASN A 169 0.03 -17.66 -10.73
CA ASN A 169 -0.74 -16.52 -11.21
C ASN A 169 0.15 -15.32 -11.53
N THR A 170 1.18 -15.05 -10.72
CA THR A 170 2.15 -13.98 -11.03
C THR A 170 2.92 -14.24 -12.32
N ASP A 171 3.31 -15.49 -12.57
CA ASP A 171 3.98 -15.89 -13.83
C ASP A 171 3.06 -15.66 -15.04
N ILE A 172 1.76 -15.96 -14.90
CA ILE A 172 0.76 -15.70 -15.95
C ILE A 172 0.62 -14.20 -16.21
N LEU A 173 0.50 -13.39 -15.15
CA LEU A 173 0.33 -11.95 -15.24
C LEU A 173 1.54 -11.29 -15.91
N GLU A 174 2.75 -11.62 -15.46
CA GLU A 174 3.97 -11.06 -16.01
C GLU A 174 4.16 -11.44 -17.49
N LYS A 175 3.87 -12.69 -17.85
CA LYS A 175 3.89 -13.12 -19.25
C LYS A 175 2.82 -12.43 -20.09
N HIS A 176 1.62 -12.21 -19.55
CA HIS A 176 0.51 -11.60 -20.27
C HIS A 176 0.76 -10.12 -20.54
N TYR A 177 1.24 -9.38 -19.54
CA TYR A 177 1.51 -7.94 -19.63
C TYR A 177 2.91 -7.62 -20.16
N GLY A 178 3.80 -8.62 -20.23
CA GLY A 178 5.18 -8.47 -20.67
C GLY A 178 5.98 -7.51 -19.79
N ASP A 179 5.70 -7.51 -18.47
CA ASP A 179 6.34 -6.61 -17.51
C ASP A 179 6.17 -7.08 -16.08
N MET A 180 7.04 -6.64 -15.17
CA MET A 180 6.88 -6.83 -13.73
C MET A 180 5.57 -6.19 -13.25
N GLN A 181 4.82 -6.95 -12.46
CA GLN A 181 3.52 -6.54 -11.92
C GLN A 181 3.60 -6.27 -10.42
N ASP A 182 2.83 -5.27 -9.98
CA ASP A 182 2.43 -5.03 -8.59
C ASP A 182 1.02 -5.61 -8.41
N VAL A 183 0.88 -6.52 -7.46
CA VAL A 183 -0.27 -7.41 -7.30
C VAL A 183 -0.80 -7.34 -5.88
N GLU A 184 -2.12 -7.17 -5.75
CA GLU A 184 -2.82 -7.26 -4.48
C GLU A 184 -3.67 -8.53 -4.46
N PHE A 185 -3.64 -9.27 -3.36
CA PHE A 185 -4.36 -10.53 -3.21
C PHE A 185 -4.96 -10.68 -1.80
N THR A 186 -5.98 -11.54 -1.71
CA THR A 186 -6.57 -11.96 -0.44
C THR A 186 -6.74 -13.48 -0.45
N ILE A 187 -6.52 -14.08 0.71
CA ILE A 187 -6.76 -15.49 0.99
C ILE A 187 -7.94 -15.54 1.94
N GLN A 188 -9.02 -16.20 1.54
CA GLN A 188 -10.17 -16.44 2.41
C GLN A 188 -10.31 -17.95 2.61
N GLU A 189 -10.07 -18.40 3.84
CA GLU A 189 -10.20 -19.80 4.26
C GLU A 189 -9.44 -20.77 3.32
N GLY A 190 -8.18 -20.44 3.04
CA GLY A 190 -7.29 -21.23 2.17
C GLY A 190 -7.53 -21.05 0.67
N LYS A 191 -8.46 -20.19 0.24
CA LYS A 191 -8.71 -19.91 -1.18
C LYS A 191 -8.12 -18.56 -1.59
N LEU A 192 -7.30 -18.56 -2.64
CA LEU A 192 -6.69 -17.36 -3.21
C LEU A 192 -7.67 -16.56 -4.08
N TYR A 193 -7.58 -15.24 -3.96
CA TYR A 193 -8.27 -14.26 -4.80
C TYR A 193 -7.29 -13.16 -5.20
N MET A 194 -7.12 -12.97 -6.52
CA MET A 194 -6.35 -11.87 -7.10
C MET A 194 -7.25 -10.65 -7.23
N LEU A 195 -6.92 -9.55 -6.55
CA LEU A 195 -7.80 -8.38 -6.42
C LEU A 195 -7.41 -7.26 -7.38
N GLN A 196 -6.12 -6.99 -7.49
CA GLN A 196 -5.59 -5.95 -8.36
C GLN A 196 -4.27 -6.39 -8.96
N THR A 197 -4.01 -5.94 -10.18
CA THR A 197 -2.68 -6.00 -10.79
C THR A 197 -2.47 -4.73 -11.60
N ARG A 198 -1.23 -4.26 -11.64
CA ARG A 198 -0.78 -3.15 -12.48
C ARG A 198 0.71 -3.29 -12.75
N THR A 199 1.21 -2.59 -13.77
CA THR A 199 2.66 -2.44 -13.95
C THR A 199 3.28 -1.86 -12.69
N GLY A 200 4.21 -2.59 -12.07
CA GLY A 200 4.77 -2.18 -10.80
C GLY A 200 5.71 -0.99 -10.93
N LYS A 201 5.59 -0.02 -10.03
CA LYS A 201 6.57 1.07 -9.90
C LYS A 201 7.89 0.49 -9.39
N ARG A 202 9.01 1.06 -9.84
CA ARG A 202 10.35 0.52 -9.57
C ARG A 202 11.40 1.63 -9.63
N GLY A 203 12.53 1.40 -8.97
CA GLY A 203 13.69 2.29 -9.03
C GLY A 203 14.45 2.15 -10.36
N GLY A 204 15.36 3.10 -10.62
CA GLY A 204 16.14 3.13 -11.87
C GLY A 204 16.97 1.88 -12.14
N GLU A 205 17.63 1.34 -11.10
CA GLU A 205 18.44 0.13 -11.19
C GLU A 205 17.58 -1.10 -11.53
N ALA A 206 16.47 -1.26 -10.82
CA ALA A 206 15.49 -2.30 -11.11
C ALA A 206 14.89 -2.17 -12.52
N ALA A 207 14.56 -0.96 -12.99
CA ALA A 207 13.98 -0.76 -14.31
C ALA A 207 14.89 -1.29 -15.43
N VAL A 208 16.19 -0.99 -15.35
CA VAL A 208 17.17 -1.44 -16.35
C VAL A 208 17.36 -2.95 -16.27
N LYS A 209 17.56 -3.50 -15.07
CA LYS A 209 17.74 -4.95 -14.88
C LYS A 209 16.54 -5.73 -15.41
N ILE A 210 15.33 -5.35 -14.99
CA ILE A 210 14.09 -6.01 -15.42
C ILE A 210 13.93 -5.93 -16.94
N ALA A 211 14.20 -4.78 -17.56
CA ALA A 211 14.12 -4.64 -19.02
C ALA A 211 15.08 -5.57 -19.76
N VAL A 212 16.31 -5.75 -19.26
CA VAL A 212 17.29 -6.69 -19.82
C VAL A 212 16.80 -8.13 -19.64
N ASP A 213 16.43 -8.51 -18.42
CA ASP A 213 15.99 -9.87 -18.10
C ASP A 213 14.76 -10.27 -18.93
N LEU A 214 13.78 -9.37 -19.13
CA LEU A 214 12.61 -9.62 -19.96
C LEU A 214 12.97 -9.93 -21.43
N VAL A 215 14.03 -9.35 -21.97
CA VAL A 215 14.52 -9.65 -23.33
C VAL A 215 15.23 -11.01 -23.36
N GLU A 216 16.07 -11.28 -22.37
CA GLU A 216 16.79 -12.56 -22.27
C GLU A 216 15.85 -13.75 -22.07
N GLU A 217 14.77 -13.55 -21.30
CA GLU A 217 13.70 -14.52 -21.07
C GLU A 217 12.72 -14.64 -22.27
N GLY A 218 12.87 -13.77 -23.29
CA GLY A 218 12.02 -13.76 -24.47
C GLY A 218 10.59 -13.27 -24.22
N LEU A 219 10.35 -12.53 -23.14
CA LEU A 219 9.07 -11.94 -22.76
C LEU A 219 8.82 -10.58 -23.43
N ALA A 220 9.87 -9.89 -23.86
CA ALA A 220 9.80 -8.62 -24.57
C ALA A 220 10.86 -8.53 -25.68
N THR A 221 10.59 -7.75 -26.72
CA THR A 221 11.58 -7.32 -27.71
C THR A 221 12.48 -6.21 -27.14
N THR A 222 13.64 -5.97 -27.77
CA THR A 222 14.52 -4.87 -27.37
C THR A 222 13.82 -3.51 -27.47
N ASP A 223 13.00 -3.28 -28.50
CA ASP A 223 12.27 -2.02 -28.68
C ASP A 223 11.23 -1.82 -27.56
N GLU A 224 10.50 -2.87 -27.18
CA GLU A 224 9.56 -2.83 -26.05
C GLU A 224 10.28 -2.60 -24.72
N ALA A 225 11.42 -3.26 -24.50
CA ALA A 225 12.22 -3.13 -23.29
C ALA A 225 12.78 -1.71 -23.11
N VAL A 226 13.25 -1.08 -24.19
CA VAL A 226 13.69 0.33 -24.17
C VAL A 226 12.53 1.25 -23.76
N GLY A 227 11.32 0.99 -24.24
CA GLY A 227 10.12 1.75 -23.88
C GLY A 227 9.71 1.62 -22.40
N LYS A 228 10.16 0.59 -21.69
CA LYS A 228 9.88 0.37 -20.25
C LYS A 228 10.82 1.14 -19.33
N VAL A 229 11.96 1.61 -19.84
CA VAL A 229 12.92 2.41 -19.07
C VAL A 229 12.68 3.89 -19.35
N LEU A 230 11.96 4.54 -18.43
CA LEU A 230 11.67 5.97 -18.51
C LEU A 230 12.94 6.82 -18.32
N PRO A 231 13.01 8.03 -18.90
CA PRO A 231 14.13 8.95 -18.67
C PRO A 231 14.41 9.23 -17.19
N GLU A 232 13.37 9.32 -16.36
CA GLU A 232 13.53 9.56 -14.92
C GLU A 232 14.20 8.39 -14.18
N HIS A 233 14.06 7.16 -14.70
CA HIS A 233 14.77 5.99 -14.15
C HIS A 233 16.29 6.13 -14.34
N LEU A 234 16.74 6.69 -15.46
CA LEU A 234 18.17 6.91 -15.71
C LEU A 234 18.72 8.05 -14.86
N ASP A 235 17.93 9.10 -14.59
CA ASP A 235 18.35 10.18 -13.69
C ASP A 235 18.65 9.66 -12.28
N GLN A 236 17.82 8.76 -11.75
CA GLN A 236 18.05 8.14 -10.43
C GLN A 236 19.38 7.39 -10.35
N LEU A 237 19.87 6.80 -11.45
CA LEU A 237 21.18 6.15 -11.51
C LEU A 237 22.34 7.15 -11.40
N LEU A 238 22.08 8.42 -11.68
CA LEU A 238 23.04 9.52 -11.57
C LEU A 238 22.98 10.22 -10.20
N HIS A 239 22.05 9.82 -9.32
CA HIS A 239 21.93 10.43 -8.00
C HIS A 239 23.16 10.14 -7.12
N PRO A 240 23.53 11.08 -6.24
CA PRO A 240 24.65 10.89 -5.32
C PRO A 240 24.45 9.63 -4.46
N ARG A 241 25.52 8.84 -4.34
CA ARG A 241 25.64 7.75 -3.36
C ARG A 241 26.64 8.17 -2.29
N PHE A 242 26.52 7.63 -1.08
CA PHE A 242 27.55 7.85 -0.06
C PHE A 242 28.87 7.25 -0.56
N ALA A 243 29.94 8.06 -0.53
CA ALA A 243 31.22 7.71 -1.12
C ALA A 243 31.93 6.53 -0.41
N ASP A 244 31.67 6.34 0.89
CA ASP A 244 32.28 5.28 1.69
C ASP A 244 31.32 4.80 2.80
N VAL A 245 30.42 3.89 2.42
CA VAL A 245 29.47 3.22 3.34
C VAL A 245 30.14 2.20 4.26
N GLU A 246 31.38 1.79 3.95
CA GLU A 246 32.13 0.82 4.74
C GLU A 246 32.99 1.46 5.83
N SER A 247 33.18 2.79 5.77
CA SER A 247 33.94 3.57 6.75
C SER A 247 33.46 3.32 8.18
N ALA A 248 34.42 3.15 9.09
CA ALA A 248 34.14 2.99 10.51
C ALA A 248 33.41 4.22 11.08
N SER A 249 33.74 5.42 10.62
CA SER A 249 33.10 6.68 11.07
C SER A 249 31.61 6.75 10.72
N TYR A 250 31.21 6.24 9.55
CA TYR A 250 29.78 6.13 9.22
C TYR A 250 29.10 5.10 10.11
N LYS A 251 29.66 3.88 10.20
CA LYS A 251 29.09 2.78 10.99
C LYS A 251 28.91 3.14 12.47
N GLU A 252 29.86 3.86 13.05
CA GLU A 252 29.77 4.36 14.44
C GLU A 252 28.74 5.47 14.62
N ALA A 253 28.44 6.25 13.58
CA ALA A 253 27.44 7.31 13.59
C ALA A 253 26.01 6.82 13.33
N VAL A 254 25.82 5.54 12.96
CA VAL A 254 24.48 4.97 12.75
C VAL A 254 23.75 4.88 14.09
N VAL A 255 22.69 5.67 14.25
CA VAL A 255 21.85 5.69 15.45
C VAL A 255 20.58 4.82 15.34
N ALA A 256 20.18 4.45 14.13
CA ALA A 256 18.99 3.64 13.86
C ALA A 256 19.07 2.95 12.48
N ARG A 257 18.25 1.91 12.28
CA ARG A 257 18.06 1.22 11.00
C ARG A 257 16.57 0.97 10.77
N GLY A 258 16.08 1.26 9.57
CA GLY A 258 14.70 1.03 9.13
C GLY A 258 14.63 0.17 7.87
N LEU A 259 13.44 0.06 7.29
CA LEU A 259 13.24 -0.62 6.01
C LEU A 259 13.74 0.25 4.85
N PRO A 260 14.52 -0.29 3.89
CA PRO A 260 15.04 0.46 2.75
C PRO A 260 13.95 0.70 1.69
N ALA A 261 12.95 1.53 2.02
CA ALA A 261 11.75 1.72 1.19
C ALA A 261 12.01 2.40 -0.17
N SER A 262 13.10 3.17 -0.30
CA SER A 262 13.53 3.78 -1.56
C SER A 262 15.06 3.88 -1.59
N PRO A 263 15.73 3.54 -2.71
CA PRO A 263 17.17 3.70 -2.85
C PRO A 263 17.56 5.18 -2.91
N GLY A 264 18.76 5.51 -2.41
CA GLY A 264 19.35 6.86 -2.48
C GLY A 264 20.13 7.24 -1.22
N ALA A 265 20.92 8.31 -1.31
CA ALA A 265 21.60 8.93 -0.17
C ALA A 265 21.09 10.36 0.02
N ALA A 266 20.63 10.69 1.23
CA ALA A 266 20.13 12.02 1.56
C ALA A 266 20.91 12.62 2.74
N VAL A 267 21.25 13.90 2.65
CA VAL A 267 21.88 14.68 3.73
C VAL A 267 21.12 15.99 3.86
N GLY A 268 20.65 16.32 5.07
CA GLY A 268 19.85 17.51 5.32
C GLY A 268 19.60 17.77 6.79
N ARG A 269 18.79 18.79 7.07
CA ARG A 269 18.33 19.14 8.43
C ARG A 269 16.97 18.50 8.70
N LEU A 270 16.75 18.05 9.94
CA LEU A 270 15.45 17.50 10.35
C LEU A 270 14.37 18.59 10.32
N ALA A 271 13.20 18.23 9.81
CA ALA A 271 11.97 19.02 9.87
C ALA A 271 10.81 18.08 10.17
N PHE A 272 9.88 18.52 11.01
CA PHE A 272 8.75 17.70 11.49
C PHE A 272 7.40 18.15 10.91
N THR A 273 7.40 19.15 10.01
CA THR A 273 6.20 19.61 9.28
C THR A 273 6.56 19.95 7.84
N ASN A 274 5.60 19.82 6.92
CA ASN A 274 5.79 20.13 5.50
C ASN A 274 6.13 21.60 5.29
N GLU A 275 5.54 22.51 6.05
CA GLU A 275 5.84 23.94 5.98
C GLU A 275 7.30 24.21 6.33
N LYS A 276 7.84 23.50 7.33
CA LYS A 276 9.23 23.66 7.75
C LYS A 276 10.21 23.07 6.74
N VAL A 277 9.84 21.98 6.05
CA VAL A 277 10.62 21.44 4.93
C VAL A 277 10.78 22.50 3.83
N VAL A 278 9.67 23.10 3.40
CA VAL A 278 9.67 24.15 2.34
C VAL A 278 10.43 25.41 2.79
N GLU A 279 10.37 25.77 4.07
CA GLU A 279 11.15 26.89 4.61
C GLU A 279 12.66 26.60 4.61
N ASN A 280 13.05 25.39 5.01
CA ASN A 280 14.45 24.96 5.04
C ASN A 280 15.05 24.88 3.63
N GLU A 281 14.29 24.42 2.64
CA GLU A 281 14.71 24.39 1.23
C GLU A 281 15.12 25.78 0.71
N LYS A 282 14.43 26.83 1.16
CA LYS A 282 14.76 28.22 0.79
C LYS A 282 16.06 28.74 1.42
N HIS A 283 16.58 28.08 2.45
CA HIS A 283 17.72 28.54 3.23
C HIS A 283 18.99 27.70 3.05
N GLY A 284 18.98 26.70 2.15
CA GLY A 284 20.12 25.82 1.88
C GLY A 284 20.22 24.67 2.85
#